data_AF-A0A542CUM7-F1
#
_entry.id   AF-A0A542CUM7-F1
#
_cell.length_a   1.000
_cell.length_b   1.000
_cell.length_c   1.000
_cell.angle_alpha   90.00
_cell.angle_beta   90.00
_cell.angle_gamma   90.00
#
_symmetry.space_group_name_H-M   'P 1'
#
loop_
_entity.id
_entity.type
_entity.pdbx_description
1 polymer ?
#
loop_
_entity_poly.entity_id
_entity_poly.type
_entity_poly.pdbx_seq_one_letter_code
_entity_poly.pdbx_strand_id
1 'polypeptide(L)' 'MAMQNKAIDGLEGLLALAGITLGAIPFGGWVIAKEHSGPFRWLFGEHTGAMGYVVPLLVLGVAVLLIAVLEGAKRRV' A
#
# COMPACT_ATOMS: atom_id res chain seq x y z
N MET A 1 -19.25 13.74 14.83
CA MET A 1 -19.34 12.81 13.68
C MET A 1 -18.72 13.37 12.40
N ALA A 2 -19.17 14.51 11.84
CA ALA A 2 -18.67 15.02 10.54
C ALA A 2 -17.14 15.25 10.46
N MET A 3 -16.50 15.74 11.53
CA MET A 3 -15.05 15.99 11.55
C MET A 3 -14.22 14.70 11.65
N GLN A 4 -14.74 13.69 12.36
CA GLN A 4 -14.07 12.40 12.53
C GLN A 4 -14.09 11.60 11.22
N ASN A 5 -15.21 11.65 10.48
CA ASN A 5 -15.32 11.03 9.16
C ASN A 5 -14.35 11.65 8.15
N LYS A 6 -14.20 12.99 8.14
CA LYS A 6 -13.22 13.67 7.28
C LYS A 6 -11.77 13.27 7.59
N ALA A 7 -11.43 13.07 8.86
CA ALA A 7 -10.10 12.62 9.25
C ALA A 7 -9.84 11.17 8.79
N ILE A 8 -10.85 10.30 8.88
CA ILE A 8 -10.77 8.91 8.39
C ILE A 8 -10.59 8.88 6.87
N ASP A 9 -11.37 9.66 6.12
CA ASP A 9 -11.25 9.75 4.65
C ASP A 9 -9.85 10.24 4.22
N GLY A 10 -9.27 11.19 4.97
CA GLY A 10 -7.90 11.64 4.75
C GLY A 10 -6.86 10.55 4.98
N LEU A 11 -7.06 9.71 6.01
CA LEU A 11 -6.17 8.59 6.31
C LEU A 11 -6.30 7.46 5.27
N GLU A 12 -7.52 7.16 4.82
CA GLU A 12 -7.77 6.22 3.71
C GLU A 12 -7.04 6.68 2.44
N GLY A 13 -7.11 7.98 2.11
CA GLY A 13 -6.38 8.56 0.98
C GLY A 13 -4.86 8.45 1.12
N LEU A 14 -4.31 8.71 2.31
CA LEU A 14 -2.88 8.56 2.58
C LEU A 14 -2.43 7.10 2.43
N LEU A 15 -3.19 6.15 2.98
CA LEU A 15 -2.92 4.72 2.89
C LEU A 15 -3.00 4.22 1.45
N ALA A 16 -3.96 4.72 0.66
CA ALA A 16 -4.07 4.39 -0.75
C ALA A 16 -2.85 4.88 -1.54
N LEU A 17 -2.42 6.12 -1.30
CA LEU A 17 -1.20 6.67 -1.93
C LEU A 17 0.05 5.88 -1.55
N ALA A 18 0.19 5.52 -0.27
CA ALA A 18 1.29 4.69 0.21
C ALA A 18 1.27 3.29 -0.43
N GLY A 19 0.11 2.63 -0.47
CA GLY A 19 -0.07 1.30 -1.07
C GLY A 19 0.22 1.28 -2.58
N ILE A 20 -0.18 2.33 -3.31
CA ILE A 20 0.16 2.47 -4.73
C ILE A 20 1.67 2.65 -4.91
N THR A 21 2.26 3.58 -4.15
CA THR A 21 3.68 3.96 -4.30
C THR A 21 4.64 2.86 -3.88
N LEU A 22 4.31 2.13 -2.80
CA LEU A 22 5.15 1.10 -2.20
C LEU A 22 4.72 -0.32 -2.57
N GLY A 23 3.63 -0.49 -3.31
CA GLY A 23 3.12 -1.81 -3.63
C GLY A 23 2.81 -1.97 -5.12
N ALA A 24 1.84 -1.21 -5.63
CA ALA A 24 1.43 -1.33 -7.03
C ALA A 24 2.54 -0.97 -8.04
N ILE A 25 3.20 0.18 -7.85
CA ILE A 25 4.26 0.65 -8.76
C ILE A 25 5.46 -0.31 -8.75
N PRO A 26 6.03 -0.71 -7.59
CA PRO A 26 7.14 -1.66 -7.56
C PRO A 26 6.76 -3.04 -8.09
N PHE A 27 5.53 -3.50 -7.86
CA PHE A 27 5.03 -4.75 -8.43
C PHE A 27 4.99 -4.69 -9.96
N GLY A 28 4.45 -3.61 -10.54
CA GLY A 28 4.46 -3.38 -11.99
C GLY A 28 5.88 -3.34 -12.56
N GLY A 29 6.79 -2.60 -11.90
CA GLY A 29 8.21 -2.55 -12.25
C GLY A 29 8.87 -3.92 -12.26
N TRP A 30 8.60 -4.75 -11.24
CA TRP A 30 9.11 -6.11 -11.16
C TRP A 30 8.56 -7.02 -12.25
N VAL A 31 7.26 -6.93 -12.53
CA VAL A 31 6.61 -7.75 -13.57
C VAL A 31 7.19 -7.44 -14.95
N ILE A 32 7.43 -6.16 -15.26
CA ILE A 32 7.86 -5.69 -16.58
C ILE A 32 9.38 -5.76 -16.76
N ALA A 33 10.14 -5.23 -15.79
CA ALA A 33 11.58 -4.98 -15.92
C ALA A 33 12.46 -5.83 -14.98
N LYS A 34 11.87 -6.66 -14.10
CA LYS A 34 12.60 -7.41 -13.06
C LYS A 34 13.44 -6.54 -12.14
N GLU A 35 13.00 -5.30 -11.94
CA GLU A 35 13.69 -4.34 -11.09
C GLU A 35 12.69 -3.65 -10.16
N HIS A 36 13.14 -3.39 -8.93
CA HIS A 36 12.47 -2.51 -8.00
C HIS A 36 13.22 -1.18 -7.92
N SER A 37 12.49 -0.07 -8.00
CA SER A 37 13.07 1.27 -7.98
C SER A 37 12.39 2.16 -6.95
N GLY A 38 13.04 3.29 -6.65
CA GLY A 38 12.47 4.34 -5.82
C GLY A 38 12.28 3.97 -4.33
N PRO A 39 11.24 4.52 -3.67
CA PRO A 39 11.03 4.38 -2.23
C PRO A 39 10.91 2.94 -1.73
N PHE A 40 10.42 2.03 -2.57
CA PHE A 40 10.35 0.61 -2.22
C PHE A 40 11.73 0.00 -2.00
N ARG A 41 12.66 0.21 -2.95
CA ARG A 41 14.04 -0.30 -2.83
C ARG A 41 14.76 0.30 -1.62
N TRP A 42 14.44 1.54 -1.27
CA TRP A 42 15.00 2.20 -0.09
C TRP A 42 14.50 1.58 1.23
N LEU A 43 13.21 1.22 1.32
CA LEU A 43 12.60 0.66 2.53
C LEU A 43 12.82 -0.85 2.71
N PHE A 44 12.74 -1.61 1.62
CA PHE A 44 12.75 -3.08 1.66
C PHE A 44 14.05 -3.70 1.13
N GLY A 45 14.91 -2.89 0.49
CA GLY A 45 16.13 -3.37 -0.16
C GLY A 45 15.85 -3.97 -1.54
N GLU A 46 16.83 -4.72 -2.06
CA GLU A 46 16.68 -5.46 -3.31
C GLU A 46 16.14 -6.86 -3.04
N HIS A 47 15.11 -7.25 -3.82
CA HIS A 47 14.52 -8.57 -3.74
C HIS A 47 14.51 -9.22 -5.12
N THR A 48 14.99 -10.45 -5.18
CA THR A 48 15.04 -11.23 -6.43
C THR A 48 14.16 -12.48 -6.34
N GLY A 49 13.87 -13.09 -7.48
CA GLY A 49 13.07 -14.31 -7.57
C GLY A 49 11.64 -14.12 -7.03
N ALA A 50 11.17 -15.06 -6.21
CA ALA A 50 9.81 -15.04 -5.66
C ALA A 50 9.54 -13.84 -4.74
N MET A 51 10.55 -13.39 -4.00
CA MET A 51 10.42 -12.24 -3.09
C MET A 51 10.14 -10.94 -3.85
N GLY A 52 10.54 -10.87 -5.12
CA GLY A 52 10.23 -9.78 -6.03
C GLY A 52 8.74 -9.51 -6.22
N TYR A 53 7.92 -10.56 -6.09
CA TYR A 53 6.45 -10.50 -6.18
C TYR A 53 5.79 -10.41 -4.81
N VAL A 54 6.26 -11.23 -3.86
CA VAL A 54 5.58 -11.40 -2.56
C VAL A 54 5.61 -10.12 -1.74
N VAL A 55 6.76 -9.45 -1.64
CA VAL A 55 6.90 -8.26 -0.80
C VAL A 55 5.97 -7.12 -1.24
N PRO A 56 5.96 -6.67 -2.51
CA PRO A 56 5.06 -5.59 -2.92
C PRO A 56 3.57 -6.00 -2.87
N LEU A 57 3.23 -7.28 -3.08
CA LEU A 57 1.85 -7.77 -2.88
C LEU A 57 1.42 -7.74 -1.42
N LEU A 58 2.31 -8.09 -0.48
CA LEU A 58 2.02 -7.98 0.95
C LEU A 58 1.80 -6.52 1.36
N VAL A 59 2.63 -5.60 0.86
CA VAL A 59 2.45 -4.15 1.10
C VAL A 59 1.07 -3.68 0.61
N LEU A 60 0.68 -4.07 -0.61
CA LEU A 60 -0.67 -3.81 -1.14
C LEU A 60 -1.77 -4.40 -0.25
N GLY A 61 -1.64 -5.67 0.12
CA GLY A 61 -2.61 -6.37 0.95
C GLY A 61 -2.82 -5.69 2.29
N VAL A 62 -1.73 -5.28 2.95
CA VAL A 62 -1.78 -4.53 4.21
C VAL A 62 -2.46 -3.17 4.03
N ALA A 63 -2.14 -2.42 2.97
CA ALA A 63 -2.79 -1.14 2.71
C ALA A 63 -4.30 -1.28 2.52
N VAL A 64 -4.74 -2.27 1.74
CA VAL A 64 -6.17 -2.57 1.53
C VAL A 64 -6.85 -3.00 2.82
N LEU A 65 -6.21 -3.86 3.63
CA LEU A 65 -6.72 -4.29 4.93
C LEU A 65 -6.92 -3.10 5.88
N LEU A 66 -5.96 -2.18 5.95
CA LEU A 66 -6.06 -0.99 6.79
C LEU A 66 -7.21 -0.08 6.35
N ILE A 67 -7.38 0.15 5.04
CA ILE A 67 -8.50 0.91 4.50
C ILE A 67 -9.83 0.23 4.87
N ALA A 68 -9.94 -1.09 4.70
CA ALA A 68 -11.15 -1.84 5.04
C ALA A 68 -11.48 -1.76 6.54
N VAL A 69 -10.46 -1.75 7.42
CA VAL A 69 -10.64 -1.55 8.86
C VAL A 69 -11.14 -0.13 9.16
N LEU A 70 -10.59 0.88 8.49
CA LEU A 70 -11.02 2.27 8.64
C LEU A 70 -12.47 2.48 8.18
N GLU A 71 -12.83 1.93 7.02
CA GLU A 71 -14.21 1.95 6.54
C GLU A 71 -15.16 1.21 7.50
N GLY A 72 -14.73 0.07 8.03
CA GLY A 72 -15.48 -0.69 9.02
C GLY A 72 -15.69 0.10 10.32
N ALA A 73 -14.69 0.85 10.77
CA ALA A 73 -14.80 1.75 11.91
C ALA A 73 -15.73 2.93 11.61
N LYS A 74 -15.62 3.55 10.43
CA LYS A 74 -16.49 4.65 9.98
C LYS A 74 -17.97 4.27 9.95
N ARG A 75 -18.30 3.03 9.58
CA ARG A 75 -19.69 2.52 9.58
C ARG A 75 -20.28 2.32 10.97
N ARG A 76 -19.44 2.27 12.02
CA ARG A 76 -19.87 2.04 13.41
C ARG A 76 -19.99 3.33 14.23
N VAL A 77 -19.57 4.48 13.68
CA VAL A 77 -19.57 5.81 14.30
C VAL A 77 -20.71 6.65 13.74
#